data_AF-A0A2E5DYN2-F1
#
_entry.id   AF-A0A2E5DYN2-F1
#
_cell.length_a   1.000
_cell.length_b   1.000
_cell.length_c   1.000
_cell.angle_alpha   90.00
_cell.angle_beta   90.00
_cell.angle_gamma   90.00
#
_symmetry.space_group_name_H-M   'P 1'
#
loop_
_entity.id
_entity.type
_entity.pdbx_description
1 polymer ?
#
loop_
_entity_poly.entity_id
_entity_poly.type
_entity_poly.pdbx_seq_one_letter_code
_entity_poly.pdbx_strand_id
1 'polypeptide(L)'
;MLHDQPMTRMSSTNSVDDRRTTSREPAESELFISWHHHPSQAVRYRLINESSGGCLIQSSVPLIEGMTGTVTGRLPGDTTRACTTASVLVAWTRHTSGAWHIGLRYFGVK
;
A
#
# COMPACT_ATOMS: atom_id res chain seq x y z
N MET A 1 -35.28 -30.91 34.73
CA MET A 1 -34.80 -29.55 35.04
C MET A 1 -33.42 -29.43 34.40
N LEU A 2 -33.31 -28.70 33.29
CA LEU A 2 -32.01 -28.41 32.66
C LEU A 2 -31.35 -27.26 33.43
N HIS A 3 -30.09 -27.43 33.79
CA HIS A 3 -29.28 -26.38 34.40
C HIS A 3 -28.64 -25.57 33.28
N ASP A 4 -29.10 -24.34 33.08
CA ASP A 4 -28.40 -23.38 32.22
C ASP A 4 -27.15 -22.89 32.94
N GLN A 5 -25.98 -23.28 32.43
CA GLN A 5 -24.70 -22.70 32.81
C GLN A 5 -24.59 -21.31 32.17
N PRO A 6 -24.36 -20.23 32.93
CA PRO A 6 -24.10 -18.94 32.32
C PRO A 6 -22.73 -18.98 31.64
N MET A 7 -22.70 -18.98 30.31
CA MET A 7 -21.50 -18.67 29.54
C MET A 7 -21.03 -17.29 29.95
N THR A 8 -20.02 -17.24 30.81
CA THR A 8 -19.30 -16.01 31.10
C THR A 8 -18.63 -15.61 29.80
N ARG A 9 -19.17 -14.56 29.16
CA ARG A 9 -18.55 -13.93 28.00
C ARG A 9 -17.23 -13.35 28.48
N MET A 10 -16.16 -14.14 28.40
CA MET A 10 -14.82 -13.59 28.41
C MET A 10 -14.78 -12.66 27.21
N SER A 11 -14.85 -11.36 27.47
CA SER A 11 -14.42 -10.36 26.53
C SER A 11 -12.95 -10.66 26.27
N SER A 12 -12.68 -11.45 25.24
CA SER A 12 -11.40 -11.42 24.57
C SER A 12 -11.20 -9.96 24.22
N THR A 13 -10.36 -9.28 24.98
CA THR A 13 -9.75 -8.03 24.56
C THR A 13 -9.17 -8.36 23.21
N ASN A 14 -9.89 -7.99 22.14
CA ASN A 14 -9.32 -7.95 20.81
C ASN A 14 -8.19 -6.94 20.94
N SER A 15 -7.00 -7.39 21.35
CA SER A 15 -5.81 -6.85 20.75
C SER A 15 -6.03 -7.12 19.28
N VAL A 16 -6.56 -6.10 18.59
CA VAL A 16 -6.49 -6.04 17.14
C VAL A 16 -4.99 -5.98 16.90
N ASP A 17 -4.41 -7.18 16.84
CA ASP A 17 -2.98 -7.38 16.73
C ASP A 17 -2.64 -6.73 15.41
N ASP A 18 -2.05 -5.54 15.49
CA ASP A 18 -1.72 -4.78 14.31
C ASP A 18 -0.71 -5.63 13.57
N ARG A 19 -1.17 -6.28 12.49
CA ARG A 19 -0.33 -7.16 11.67
C ARG A 19 0.82 -6.39 11.02
N ARG A 20 0.84 -5.06 11.14
CA ARG A 20 1.88 -4.20 10.60
C ARG A 20 3.02 -4.04 11.60
N THR A 21 4.22 -4.32 11.13
CA THR A 21 5.45 -4.22 11.91
C THR A 21 6.16 -2.87 11.78
N THR A 22 5.68 -1.96 10.91
CA THR A 22 6.34 -0.69 10.59
C THR A 22 5.37 0.50 10.50
N SER A 23 5.82 1.67 10.97
CA SER A 23 5.08 2.94 10.81
C SER A 23 5.00 3.36 9.34
N ARG A 24 3.98 4.16 9.01
CA ARG A 24 3.81 4.79 7.71
C ARG A 24 3.82 6.30 7.89
N GLU A 25 4.73 6.95 7.20
CA GLU A 25 4.80 8.40 7.21
C GLU A 25 3.81 8.94 6.16
N PRO A 26 2.99 9.95 6.51
CA PRO A 26 2.16 10.63 5.53
C PRO A 26 3.05 11.26 4.47
N ALA A 27 2.63 11.17 3.21
CA ALA A 27 3.41 11.68 2.09
C ALA A 27 2.56 12.60 1.23
N GLU A 28 3.06 13.80 0.96
CA GLU A 28 2.51 14.73 -0.02
C GLU A 28 3.40 14.73 -1.28
N SER A 29 3.54 13.55 -1.89
CA SER A 29 4.35 13.35 -3.09
C SER A 29 3.61 12.57 -4.15
N GLU A 30 4.17 12.52 -5.36
CA GLU A 30 3.69 11.75 -6.48
C GLU A 30 4.72 10.67 -6.85
N LEU A 31 4.24 9.51 -7.28
CA LEU A 31 5.04 8.40 -7.80
C LEU A 31 4.79 8.21 -9.28
N PHE A 32 5.85 7.95 -10.02
CA PHE A 32 5.79 7.50 -11.41
C PHE A 32 6.10 6.01 -11.44
N ILE A 33 5.18 5.21 -11.99
CA ILE A 33 5.31 3.76 -12.06
C ILE A 33 5.14 3.32 -13.51
N SER A 34 6.13 2.58 -14.02
CA SER A 34 6.00 1.87 -15.30
C SER A 34 5.56 0.45 -15.01
N TRP A 35 4.40 0.06 -15.54
CA TRP A 35 3.82 -1.26 -15.29
C TRP A 35 4.35 -2.29 -16.29
N HIS A 36 4.46 -3.56 -15.87
CA HIS A 36 5.03 -4.62 -16.71
C HIS A 36 4.33 -4.81 -18.07
N HIS A 37 3.02 -4.52 -18.14
CA HIS A 37 2.23 -4.64 -19.37
C HIS A 37 2.41 -3.44 -20.32
N HIS A 38 3.01 -2.35 -19.85
CA HIS A 38 3.26 -1.16 -20.65
C HIS A 38 4.49 -0.38 -20.11
N PRO A 39 5.71 -0.95 -20.24
CA PRO A 39 6.90 -0.41 -19.58
C PRO A 39 7.43 0.90 -20.20
N SER A 40 7.00 1.24 -21.41
CA SER A 40 7.41 2.46 -22.11
C SER A 40 6.75 3.73 -21.58
N GLN A 41 5.71 3.62 -20.76
CA GLN A 41 4.97 4.76 -20.24
C GLN A 41 4.82 4.66 -18.73
N ALA A 42 5.37 5.65 -18.02
CA ALA A 42 5.15 5.78 -16.60
C ALA A 42 3.81 6.47 -16.33
N VAL A 43 3.04 5.90 -15.40
CA VAL A 43 1.78 6.47 -14.90
C VAL A 43 2.04 7.17 -13.57
N ARG A 44 1.46 8.36 -13.43
CA ARG A 44 1.60 9.20 -12.23
C ARG A 44 0.49 8.91 -11.23
N TYR A 45 0.87 8.71 -9.97
CA TYR A 45 -0.02 8.43 -8.86
C TYR A 45 0.26 9.37 -7.69
N ARG A 46 -0.79 9.73 -6.95
CA ARG A 46 -0.62 10.43 -5.67
C ARG A 46 -0.19 9.43 -4.60
N LEU A 47 0.90 9.71 -3.91
CA LEU A 47 1.32 8.98 -2.72
C LEU A 47 0.48 9.47 -1.53
N ILE A 48 -0.03 8.54 -0.73
CA ILE A 48 -0.77 8.86 0.50
C ILE A 48 0.12 8.66 1.71
N ASN A 49 0.81 7.52 1.77
CA ASN A 49 1.79 7.22 2.81
C ASN A 49 2.78 6.16 2.36
N GLU A 50 3.91 6.07 3.05
CA GLU A 50 5.01 5.18 2.70
C GLU A 50 5.70 4.60 3.93
N SER A 51 6.24 3.40 3.76
CA SER A 51 7.10 2.68 4.70
C SER A 51 8.24 2.02 3.94
N SER A 52 9.20 1.40 4.65
CA SER A 52 10.28 0.61 4.02
C SER A 52 9.78 -0.58 3.20
N GLY A 53 8.64 -1.16 3.57
CA GLY A 53 8.08 -2.35 2.90
C GLY A 53 7.12 -2.05 1.74
N GLY A 54 6.77 -0.78 1.51
CA GLY A 54 5.77 -0.43 0.51
C GLY A 54 5.06 0.88 0.81
N CYS A 55 4.07 1.20 -0.02
CA CYS A 55 3.34 2.45 0.05
C CYS A 55 1.85 2.30 -0.26
N LEU A 56 1.10 3.36 -0.02
CA LEU A 56 -0.29 3.51 -0.42
C LEU A 56 -0.38 4.62 -1.45
N ILE A 57 -0.93 4.30 -2.61
CA ILE A 57 -1.21 5.28 -3.66
C ILE A 57 -2.71 5.45 -3.88
N GLN A 58 -3.07 6.59 -4.44
CA GLN A 58 -4.40 6.85 -4.98
C GLN A 58 -4.38 6.75 -6.51
N SER A 59 -5.38 6.08 -7.08
CA SER A 59 -5.61 5.98 -8.52
C SER A 59 -7.05 6.34 -8.89
N SER A 60 -7.24 6.82 -10.11
CA SER A 60 -8.55 7.01 -10.73
C SER A 60 -9.16 5.70 -11.24
N VAL A 61 -8.37 4.64 -11.41
CA VAL A 61 -8.80 3.34 -11.93
C VAL A 61 -8.37 2.22 -10.99
N PRO A 62 -9.09 1.08 -10.97
CA PRO A 62 -8.64 -0.07 -10.20
C PRO A 62 -7.35 -0.64 -10.80
N LEU A 63 -6.45 -1.10 -9.93
CA LEU A 63 -5.27 -1.88 -10.32
C LEU A 63 -5.46 -3.34 -9.90
N ILE A 64 -4.99 -4.27 -10.73
CA ILE A 64 -5.17 -5.71 -10.51
C ILE A 64 -4.17 -6.21 -9.46
N GLU A 65 -4.63 -6.97 -8.47
CA GLU A 65 -3.74 -7.61 -7.48
C GLU A 65 -2.73 -8.55 -8.16
N GLY A 66 -1.49 -8.52 -7.69
CA GLY A 66 -0.37 -9.23 -8.31
C GLY A 66 0.28 -8.50 -9.49
N MET A 67 -0.30 -7.40 -9.98
CA MET A 67 0.34 -6.58 -11.02
C MET A 67 1.66 -6.01 -10.52
N THR A 68 2.73 -6.17 -11.30
CA THR A 68 4.07 -5.66 -10.99
C THR A 68 4.43 -4.43 -11.82
N GLY A 69 5.28 -3.58 -11.26
CA GLY A 69 5.82 -2.41 -11.94
C GLY A 69 7.11 -1.93 -11.31
N THR A 70 7.64 -0.86 -11.87
CA THR A 70 8.89 -0.24 -11.43
C THR A 70 8.65 1.23 -11.15
N VAL A 71 9.03 1.71 -9.97
CA VAL A 71 9.03 3.15 -9.66
C VAL A 71 10.16 3.80 -10.46
N THR A 72 9.81 4.70 -11.37
CA THR A 72 10.74 5.40 -12.25
C THR A 72 11.01 6.84 -11.84
N GLY A 73 10.25 7.39 -10.90
CA GLY A 73 10.44 8.77 -10.44
C GLY A 73 9.52 9.17 -9.30
N ARG A 74 9.83 10.30 -8.68
CA ARG A 74 9.07 10.91 -7.59
C ARG A 74 8.99 12.44 -7.74
N LEU A 75 7.90 13.04 -7.29
CA LEU A 75 7.74 14.50 -7.19
C LEU A 75 7.19 14.93 -5.82
N PRO A 76 7.59 16.09 -5.25
CA PRO A 76 8.72 16.89 -5.69
C PRO A 76 10.00 16.04 -5.61
N GLY A 77 10.94 16.27 -6.53
CA GLY A 77 12.16 15.47 -6.63
C GLY A 77 12.93 15.56 -5.32
N ASP A 78 12.81 14.56 -4.46
CA ASP A 78 13.59 14.47 -3.24
C ASP A 78 15.01 14.06 -3.62
N THR A 79 15.93 15.02 -3.61
CA THR A 79 17.36 14.79 -3.89
C THR A 79 18.02 13.89 -2.84
N THR A 80 17.43 13.72 -1.65
CA THR A 80 17.94 12.85 -0.57
C THR A 80 17.37 11.43 -0.61
N ARG A 81 16.17 11.24 -1.17
CA ARG A 81 15.62 9.92 -1.58
C ARG A 81 15.71 9.70 -3.08
N ALA A 82 16.75 10.29 -3.70
CA ALA A 82 16.96 10.27 -5.13
C ALA A 82 17.09 8.84 -5.64
N CYS A 83 16.00 8.36 -6.25
CA CYS A 83 16.00 7.37 -7.30
C CYS A 83 16.62 6.00 -6.95
N THR A 84 16.24 5.38 -5.83
CA THR A 84 16.28 3.91 -5.81
C THR A 84 15.11 3.42 -6.64
N THR A 85 15.40 3.01 -7.88
CA THR A 85 14.46 2.29 -8.73
C THR A 85 13.96 1.08 -7.95
N ALA A 86 12.71 1.10 -7.49
CA ALA A 86 12.13 0.05 -6.67
C ALA A 86 11.11 -0.73 -7.49
N SER A 87 11.17 -2.06 -7.41
CA SER A 87 10.11 -2.90 -7.99
C SER A 87 8.95 -2.99 -7.01
N VAL A 88 7.73 -2.92 -7.54
CA VAL A 88 6.49 -2.88 -6.76
C VAL A 88 5.49 -3.92 -7.25
N LEU A 89 4.72 -4.48 -6.32
CA LEU A 89 3.55 -5.31 -6.64
C LEU A 89 2.30 -4.71 -6.01
N VAL A 90 1.18 -4.84 -6.70
CA VAL A 90 -0.14 -4.54 -6.15
C VAL A 90 -0.53 -5.63 -5.17
N ALA A 91 -0.52 -5.31 -3.88
CA ALA A 91 -0.83 -6.25 -2.82
C ALA A 91 -2.33 -6.31 -2.50
N TRP A 92 -3.04 -5.19 -2.71
CA TRP A 92 -4.49 -5.12 -2.61
C TRP A 92 -5.02 -3.84 -3.27
N THR A 93 -6.29 -3.87 -3.67
CA THR A 93 -7.00 -2.74 -4.25
C THR A 93 -8.35 -2.55 -3.57
N ARG A 94 -8.69 -1.31 -3.18
CA ARG A 94 -9.99 -0.99 -2.58
C ARG A 94 -10.52 0.35 -3.06
N HIS A 95 -11.83 0.47 -3.24
CA HIS A 95 -12.47 1.75 -3.51
C HIS A 95 -12.72 2.50 -2.20
N THR A 96 -12.43 3.79 -2.13
CA THR A 96 -12.64 4.64 -0.95
C THR A 96 -12.97 6.06 -1.40
N SER A 97 -14.12 6.58 -0.96
CA SER A 97 -14.50 7.99 -1.13
C SER A 97 -14.31 8.54 -2.56
N GLY A 98 -14.65 7.76 -3.59
CA GLY A 98 -14.59 8.17 -5.00
C GLY A 98 -13.23 7.99 -5.68
N ALA A 99 -12.26 7.35 -5.02
CA ALA A 99 -10.98 6.99 -5.62
C ALA A 99 -10.59 5.55 -5.28
N TRP A 100 -9.61 5.01 -6.01
CA TRP A 100 -9.03 3.70 -5.73
C TRP A 100 -7.78 3.86 -4.88
N HIS A 101 -7.78 3.21 -3.72
CA HIS A 101 -6.62 3.06 -2.86
C HIS A 101 -5.93 1.75 -3.18
N ILE A 102 -4.64 1.83 -3.51
CA ILE A 102 -3.84 0.68 -3.90
C ILE A 102 -2.69 0.51 -2.93
N GLY A 103 -2.65 -0.65 -2.26
CA GLY A 103 -1.52 -1.03 -1.44
C GLY A 103 -0.42 -1.62 -2.31
N LEU A 104 0.74 -0.98 -2.35
CA LEU A 104 1.92 -1.48 -3.03
C LEU A 104 2.90 -2.09 -2.03
N ARG A 105 3.51 -3.21 -2.38
CA ARG A 105 4.66 -3.78 -1.66
C ARG A 105 5.92 -3.59 -2.48
N TYR A 106 7.00 -3.21 -1.82
CA TYR A 106 8.32 -3.11 -2.44
C TYR A 106 9.01 -4.47 -2.42
N PHE A 107 9.73 -4.78 -3.49
CA PHE A 107 10.60 -5.95 -3.57
C PHE A 107 11.81 -5.66 -4.45
N GLY A 108 12.86 -6.45 -4.28
CA GLY A 108 14.11 -6.25 -5.04
C GLY A 108 14.79 -4.91 -4.78
N VAL A 109 14.51 -4.28 -3.64
CA VAL A 109 15.19 -3.06 -3.20
C VAL A 109 16.65 -3.42 -2.90
N LYS A 110 17.58 -2.81 -3.62
CA LYS A 110 19.03 -2.99 -3.45
C LYS A 110 19.56 -2.02 -2.41
#